data_AF-A0A0M8YQ43-F1
#
_entry.id   AF-A0A0M8YQ43-F1
#
_cell.length_a   1.000
_cell.length_b   1.000
_cell.length_c   1.000
_cell.angle_alpha   90.00
_cell.angle_beta   90.00
_cell.angle_gamma   90.00
#
_symmetry.space_group_name_H-M   'P 1'
#
loop_
_entity.id
_entity.type
_entity.pdbx_description
1 polymer ?
#
loop_
_entity_poly.entity_id
_entity_poly.type
_entity_poly.pdbx_seq_one_letter_code
_entity_poly.pdbx_strand_id
1 'polypeptide(L)'
;MSEADLREGLRAAVGDEPPLDFDADELIRRAQHVRRRRRALVAVAVATLALTGTVLALPGVVDQRRGVDAASGSVLTTTASPPASQTPAPATTPSSTIEKPPATTSMAGAKAYLSAYLSKRFPEVAPAAKVVSAEVVDIGSGHLYALLSFHDGVGASRVMVRLAPPSSGMTQERFCDEAGCEGPIRQGDGSTVTSSWRTTTLPDPKGVMHTVAHFRLDGSVVEVRAFGYQPPAEGVLPEKVALTYDQLAALATDPRVELL
;
A
#
# COMPACT_ATOMS: atom_id res chain seq x y z
N MET A 1 -38.69 28.26 -12.27
CA MET A 1 -37.40 28.98 -12.25
C MET A 1 -37.17 29.52 -13.64
N SER A 2 -37.05 30.83 -13.75
CA SER A 2 -36.88 31.51 -15.04
C SER A 2 -35.40 31.63 -15.39
N GLU A 3 -35.06 31.73 -16.68
CA GLU A 3 -33.68 31.98 -17.13
C GLU A 3 -33.12 33.27 -16.51
N ALA A 4 -33.98 34.24 -16.23
CA ALA A 4 -33.62 35.48 -15.55
C ALA A 4 -33.09 35.22 -14.13
N ASP A 5 -33.71 34.32 -13.38
CA ASP A 5 -33.27 33.96 -12.02
C ASP A 5 -31.89 33.27 -12.03
N LEU A 6 -31.61 32.46 -13.06
CA LEU A 6 -30.31 31.82 -13.24
C LEU A 6 -29.22 32.82 -13.64
N ARG A 7 -29.55 33.80 -14.51
CA ARG A 7 -28.60 34.85 -14.90
C ARG A 7 -28.27 35.79 -13.74
N GLU A 8 -29.26 36.12 -12.92
CA GLU A 8 -29.06 36.95 -11.73
C GLU A 8 -28.22 36.21 -10.68
N GLY A 9 -28.51 34.92 -10.44
CA GLY A 9 -27.74 34.09 -9.50
C GLY A 9 -26.28 33.91 -9.91
N LEU A 10 -26.00 33.71 -11.20
CA LEU A 10 -24.63 33.61 -11.69
C LEU A 10 -23.87 34.94 -11.63
N ARG A 11 -24.54 36.08 -11.84
CA ARG A 11 -23.90 37.41 -11.69
C ARG A 11 -23.55 37.72 -10.24
N ALA A 12 -24.43 37.37 -9.30
CA ALA A 12 -24.19 37.59 -7.88
C ALA A 12 -23.01 36.74 -7.37
N ALA A 13 -22.87 35.49 -7.85
CA ALA A 13 -21.77 34.61 -7.46
C ALA A 13 -20.39 35.08 -7.97
N VAL A 14 -20.33 35.80 -9.09
CA VAL A 14 -19.06 36.28 -9.69
C VAL A 14 -18.63 37.65 -9.12
N GLY A 15 -19.56 38.41 -8.51
CA GLY A 15 -19.27 39.76 -8.02
C GLY A 15 -18.44 39.83 -6.74
N ASP A 16 -18.49 38.78 -5.91
CA ASP A 16 -17.86 38.76 -4.57
C ASP A 16 -16.52 38.00 -4.53
N GLU A 17 -16.04 37.45 -5.64
CA GLU A 17 -14.72 36.83 -5.67
C GLU A 17 -13.63 37.92 -5.75
N PRO A 18 -12.70 37.97 -4.77
CA PRO A 18 -11.54 38.84 -4.87
C PRO A 18 -10.75 38.46 -6.13
N PRO A 19 -10.11 39.42 -6.83
CA PRO A 19 -9.37 39.13 -8.03
C PRO A 19 -8.34 38.04 -7.73
N LEU A 20 -8.52 36.87 -8.36
CA LEU A 20 -7.53 35.79 -8.33
C LEU A 20 -6.24 36.36 -8.91
N ASP A 21 -5.24 36.56 -8.04
CA ASP A 21 -3.88 36.92 -8.44
C ASP A 21 -3.24 35.70 -9.08
N PHE A 22 -3.74 35.35 -10.27
CA PHE A 22 -3.27 34.23 -11.05
C PHE A 22 -2.00 34.68 -11.78
N ASP A 23 -0.88 34.52 -11.10
CA ASP A 23 0.43 34.72 -11.70
C ASP A 23 0.75 33.53 -12.61
N ALA A 24 0.40 33.67 -13.89
CA ALA A 24 0.72 32.69 -14.93
C ALA A 24 2.23 32.45 -15.03
N ASP A 25 3.06 33.45 -14.73
CA ASP A 25 4.52 33.32 -14.77
C ASP A 25 5.04 32.49 -13.60
N GLU A 26 4.40 32.53 -12.43
CA GLU A 26 4.72 31.63 -11.31
C GLU A 26 4.43 30.17 -11.69
N LEU A 27 3.27 29.89 -12.29
CA LEU A 27 2.93 28.56 -12.78
C LEU A 27 3.90 28.06 -13.85
N ILE A 28 4.27 28.92 -14.81
CA ILE A 28 5.25 28.58 -15.84
C ILE A 28 6.63 28.34 -15.20
N ARG A 29 7.06 29.16 -14.25
CA ARG A 29 8.34 28.96 -13.52
C ARG A 29 8.35 27.65 -12.75
N ARG A 30 7.24 27.29 -12.09
CA ARG A 30 7.08 26.02 -11.37
C ARG A 30 7.13 24.84 -12.33
N ALA A 31 6.44 24.93 -13.47
CA ALA A 31 6.48 23.91 -14.53
C ALA A 31 7.89 23.76 -15.15
N GLN A 32 8.60 24.87 -15.38
CA GLN A 32 9.97 24.85 -15.89
C GLN A 32 10.97 24.27 -14.90
N HIS A 33 10.83 24.54 -13.59
CA HIS A 33 11.65 23.93 -12.54
C HIS A 33 11.50 22.40 -12.51
N VAL A 34 10.25 21.91 -12.59
CA VAL A 34 9.97 20.48 -12.67
C VAL A 34 10.57 19.87 -13.95
N ARG A 35 10.49 20.57 -15.09
CA ARG A 35 11.05 20.09 -16.37
C ARG A 35 12.58 20.10 -16.40
N ARG A 36 13.25 21.09 -15.79
CA ARG A 36 14.72 21.13 -15.66
C ARG A 36 15.24 19.98 -14.80
N ARG A 37 14.58 19.66 -13.68
CA ARG A 37 14.92 18.49 -12.85
C ARG A 37 14.85 17.17 -13.63
N ARG A 38 13.83 17.00 -14.49
CA ARG A 38 13.71 15.80 -15.35
C ARG A 38 14.85 15.64 -16.34
N ARG A 39 15.35 16.73 -16.94
CA ARG A 39 16.47 16.66 -17.91
C ARG A 39 17.81 16.34 -17.25
N ALA A 40 18.03 16.77 -16.01
CA ALA A 40 19.26 16.45 -15.27
C ALA A 40 19.35 14.93 -14.96
N LEU A 41 18.24 14.27 -14.66
CA LEU A 41 18.22 12.83 -14.36
C LEU A 41 18.47 11.94 -15.59
N VAL A 42 17.99 12.34 -16.77
CA VAL A 42 18.21 11.56 -18.02
C VAL A 42 19.70 11.58 -18.42
N ALA A 43 20.41 12.68 -18.19
CA ALA A 43 21.83 12.78 -18.52
C ALA A 43 22.72 11.85 -17.65
N VAL A 44 22.36 11.65 -16.38
CA VAL A 44 23.11 10.77 -15.47
C VAL A 44 22.96 9.29 -15.83
N ALA A 45 21.77 8.87 -16.29
CA ALA A 45 21.50 7.49 -16.67
C ALA A 45 22.26 7.03 -17.94
N VAL A 46 22.47 7.93 -18.91
CA VAL A 46 23.26 7.62 -20.12
C VAL A 46 24.75 7.46 -19.79
N ALA A 47 25.28 8.24 -18.83
CA ALA A 47 26.68 8.15 -18.42
C ALA A 47 27.00 6.84 -17.67
N THR A 48 26.06 6.27 -16.92
CA THR A 48 26.28 5.02 -16.18
C THR A 48 26.23 3.77 -17.09
N LEU A 49 25.40 3.80 -18.14
CA LEU A 49 25.36 2.74 -19.16
C LEU A 49 26.63 2.70 -20.03
N ALA A 50 27.28 3.85 -20.26
CA ALA A 50 28.54 3.91 -21.01
C ALA A 50 29.73 3.30 -20.25
N LEU A 51 29.73 3.34 -18.90
CA LEU A 51 30.82 2.84 -18.07
C LEU A 51 30.76 1.34 -17.76
N THR A 52 29.61 0.69 -17.99
CA THR A 52 29.42 -0.75 -17.74
C THR A 52 29.54 -1.62 -18.99
N GLY A 53 29.70 -1.01 -20.17
CA GLY A 53 29.77 -1.71 -21.46
C GLY A 53 31.16 -2.16 -21.94
N THR A 54 32.24 -2.01 -21.16
CA THR A 54 33.63 -2.20 -21.63
C THR A 54 34.38 -3.42 -21.07
N VAL A 55 33.72 -4.44 -20.53
CA VAL A 55 34.41 -5.60 -19.91
C VAL A 55 34.09 -6.97 -20.54
N LEU A 56 33.57 -7.04 -21.77
CA LEU A 56 33.35 -8.33 -22.45
C LEU A 56 33.93 -8.34 -23.87
N ALA A 57 35.27 -8.32 -23.96
CA ALA A 57 35.97 -8.79 -25.16
C ALA A 57 37.43 -9.17 -24.81
N LEU A 58 37.64 -10.37 -24.26
CA LEU A 58 38.93 -11.05 -24.34
C LEU A 58 38.69 -12.51 -24.78
N PRO A 59 39.16 -12.92 -25.97
CA PRO A 59 39.10 -14.31 -26.41
C PRO A 59 40.38 -15.06 -26.03
N GLY A 60 40.22 -16.20 -25.37
CA GLY A 60 41.09 -17.36 -25.55
C GLY A 60 42.35 -17.51 -24.67
N VAL A 61 42.58 -18.78 -24.31
CA VAL A 61 43.84 -19.43 -23.87
C VAL A 61 44.20 -19.24 -22.39
N VAL A 62 43.94 -20.27 -21.57
CA VAL A 62 44.97 -21.18 -21.03
C VAL A 62 44.27 -22.40 -20.42
N ASP A 63 44.63 -23.55 -20.99
CA ASP A 63 44.41 -24.90 -20.50
C ASP A 63 45.38 -25.17 -19.34
N GLN A 64 44.87 -25.56 -18.16
CA GLN A 64 45.72 -26.27 -17.19
C GLN A 64 44.90 -27.25 -16.34
N ARG A 65 44.99 -28.51 -16.78
CA ARG A 65 44.64 -29.72 -16.06
C ARG A 65 45.17 -29.71 -14.62
N ARG A 66 44.29 -30.01 -13.66
CA ARG A 66 44.65 -30.77 -12.46
C ARG A 66 43.53 -31.74 -12.13
N GLY A 67 43.78 -33.01 -12.40
CA GLY A 67 42.92 -34.09 -11.97
C GLY A 67 42.94 -34.20 -10.45
N VAL A 68 41.76 -34.36 -9.87
CA VAL A 68 41.58 -34.99 -8.57
C VAL A 68 40.63 -36.15 -8.81
N ASP A 69 41.21 -37.33 -8.76
CA ASP A 69 40.54 -38.61 -8.79
C ASP A 69 40.09 -38.97 -7.36
N ALA A 70 39.00 -39.74 -7.29
CA ALA A 70 38.54 -40.53 -6.15
C ALA A 70 38.07 -39.82 -4.86
N ALA A 71 36.75 -39.80 -4.67
CA ALA A 71 36.12 -40.51 -3.55
C ALA A 71 34.62 -40.69 -3.82
N SER A 72 34.26 -41.89 -4.28
CA SER A 72 32.89 -42.41 -4.23
C SER A 72 32.49 -42.61 -2.76
N GLY A 73 32.02 -41.55 -2.13
CA GLY A 73 31.42 -41.58 -0.80
C GLY A 73 29.96 -42.03 -0.90
N SER A 74 29.67 -43.17 -0.28
CA SER A 74 28.34 -43.75 -0.10
C SER A 74 27.27 -42.70 0.25
N VAL A 75 26.26 -42.60 -0.60
CA VAL A 75 25.03 -41.85 -0.33
C VAL A 75 24.29 -42.54 0.81
N LEU A 76 24.40 -42.00 2.03
CA LEU A 76 23.50 -42.30 3.13
C LEU A 76 22.19 -41.54 2.90
N THR A 77 21.19 -42.23 2.37
CA THR A 77 19.79 -41.81 2.40
C THR A 77 19.31 -41.84 3.85
N THR A 78 19.41 -40.72 4.55
CA THR A 78 18.64 -40.49 5.78
C THR A 78 17.19 -40.25 5.42
N THR A 79 16.36 -41.28 5.59
CA THR A 79 14.91 -41.17 5.60
C THR A 79 14.50 -40.32 6.80
N ALA A 80 14.29 -39.03 6.58
CA ALA A 80 13.71 -38.14 7.60
C ALA A 80 12.27 -38.59 7.86
N SER A 81 11.99 -38.96 9.11
CA SER A 81 10.62 -39.20 9.58
C SER A 81 9.77 -37.94 9.37
N PRO A 82 8.50 -38.08 8.96
CA PRO A 82 7.60 -36.94 8.84
C PRO A 82 7.46 -36.27 10.22
N PRO A 83 7.57 -34.93 10.31
CA PRO A 83 7.31 -34.24 11.56
C PRO A 83 5.87 -34.52 11.97
N ALA A 84 5.68 -34.95 13.22
CA ALA A 84 4.38 -35.14 13.83
C ALA A 84 3.55 -33.85 13.62
N SER A 85 2.37 -34.01 13.03
CA SER A 85 1.36 -32.96 12.90
C SER A 85 1.04 -32.44 14.30
N GLN A 86 1.68 -31.34 14.69
CA GLN A 86 1.28 -30.57 15.85
C GLN A 86 -0.02 -29.89 15.46
N THR A 87 -1.14 -30.49 15.86
CA THR A 87 -2.44 -29.84 15.87
C THR A 87 -2.26 -28.49 16.57
N PRO A 88 -2.47 -27.35 15.87
CA PRO A 88 -2.37 -26.04 16.49
C PRO A 88 -3.36 -25.99 17.66
N ALA A 89 -2.85 -25.72 18.86
CA ALA A 89 -3.70 -25.44 20.00
C ALA A 89 -4.66 -24.30 19.60
N PRO A 90 -5.97 -24.42 19.88
CA PRO A 90 -6.92 -23.36 19.56
C PRO A 90 -6.46 -22.08 20.26
N ALA A 91 -6.04 -21.10 19.47
CA ALA A 91 -5.65 -19.80 19.97
C ALA A 91 -6.87 -19.20 20.67
N THR A 92 -6.77 -19.07 21.99
CA THR A 92 -7.78 -18.39 22.82
C THR A 92 -7.82 -16.93 22.40
N THR A 93 -8.76 -16.58 21.52
CA THR A 93 -8.94 -15.22 21.03
C THR A 93 -9.34 -14.34 22.21
N PRO A 94 -8.57 -13.29 22.56
CA PRO A 94 -9.00 -12.34 23.57
C PRO A 94 -10.30 -11.69 23.08
N SER A 95 -11.37 -11.83 23.88
CA SER A 95 -12.66 -11.20 23.62
C SER A 95 -12.54 -9.69 23.85
N SER A 96 -11.96 -8.96 22.90
CA SER A 96 -12.06 -7.51 22.85
C SER A 96 -13.51 -7.17 22.51
N THR A 97 -14.31 -6.91 23.56
CA THR A 97 -15.65 -6.31 23.49
C THR A 97 -15.50 -4.89 22.96
N ILE A 98 -15.39 -4.76 21.64
CA ILE A 98 -15.57 -3.50 20.95
C ILE A 98 -17.02 -3.51 20.51
N GLU A 99 -17.78 -2.57 21.07
CA GLU A 99 -19.19 -2.36 20.81
C GLU A 99 -19.40 -2.16 19.29
N LYS A 100 -20.39 -2.86 18.73
CA LYS A 100 -20.75 -2.74 17.32
C LYS A 100 -21.16 -1.29 17.07
N PRO A 101 -20.67 -0.63 16.01
CA PRO A 101 -21.06 0.74 15.73
C PRO A 101 -22.59 0.85 15.57
N PRO A 102 -23.21 1.93 16.09
CA PRO A 102 -24.64 2.12 15.96
C PRO A 102 -25.03 2.25 14.47
N ALA A 103 -26.11 1.57 14.07
CA ALA A 103 -26.54 1.41 12.67
C ALA A 103 -27.01 2.71 11.97
N THR A 104 -26.89 3.87 12.61
CA THR A 104 -27.34 5.19 12.12
C THR A 104 -26.27 6.25 12.30
N THR A 105 -25.02 5.87 12.08
CA THR A 105 -23.91 6.80 12.26
C THR A 105 -23.74 7.66 11.01
N SER A 106 -23.81 8.98 11.17
CA SER A 106 -23.43 9.92 10.12
C SER A 106 -21.99 9.67 9.64
N MET A 107 -21.63 10.14 8.44
CA MET A 107 -20.26 10.03 7.92
C MET A 107 -19.20 10.52 8.92
N ALA A 108 -19.51 11.59 9.67
CA ALA A 108 -18.62 12.10 10.72
C ALA A 108 -18.40 11.07 11.85
N GLY A 109 -19.45 10.40 12.30
CA GLY A 109 -19.30 9.35 13.31
C GLY A 109 -18.63 8.09 12.77
N ALA A 110 -18.82 7.74 11.48
CA ALA A 110 -18.11 6.64 10.84
C ALA A 110 -16.58 6.90 10.84
N LYS A 111 -16.17 8.12 10.50
CA LYS A 111 -14.76 8.56 10.57
C LYS A 111 -14.20 8.48 11.99
N ALA A 112 -14.94 9.00 12.97
CA ALA A 112 -14.52 8.97 14.38
C ALA A 112 -14.39 7.54 14.91
N TYR A 113 -15.38 6.68 14.60
CA TYR A 113 -15.35 5.26 14.94
C TYR A 113 -14.13 4.58 14.34
N LEU A 114 -13.92 4.71 13.02
CA LEU A 114 -12.83 4.03 12.33
C LEU A 114 -11.45 4.49 12.81
N SER A 115 -11.27 5.79 13.06
CA SER A 115 -10.03 6.33 13.64
C SER A 115 -9.74 5.72 15.02
N ALA A 116 -10.73 5.73 15.92
CA ALA A 116 -10.59 5.18 17.27
C ALA A 116 -10.38 3.67 17.25
N TYR A 117 -11.13 2.96 16.41
CA TYR A 117 -11.03 1.51 16.23
C TYR A 117 -9.64 1.10 15.77
N LEU A 118 -9.16 1.68 14.67
CA LEU A 118 -7.86 1.31 14.09
C LEU A 118 -6.71 1.70 15.02
N SER A 119 -6.81 2.83 15.74
CA SER A 119 -5.80 3.20 16.75
C SER A 119 -5.67 2.17 17.86
N LYS A 120 -6.78 1.55 18.28
CA LYS A 120 -6.80 0.51 19.31
C LYS A 120 -6.40 -0.87 18.76
N ARG A 121 -6.87 -1.22 17.56
CA ARG A 121 -6.67 -2.52 16.95
C ARG A 121 -5.25 -2.71 16.41
N PHE A 122 -4.63 -1.64 15.91
CA PHE A 122 -3.34 -1.73 15.23
C PHE A 122 -2.21 -2.26 16.13
N PRO A 123 -2.05 -1.85 17.41
CA PRO A 123 -1.07 -2.46 18.32
C PRO A 123 -1.30 -3.95 18.60
N GLU A 124 -2.53 -4.44 18.48
CA GLU A 124 -2.82 -5.89 18.65
C GLU A 124 -2.32 -6.70 17.44
N VAL A 125 -2.36 -6.11 16.25
CA VAL A 125 -1.90 -6.75 15.00
C VAL A 125 -0.39 -6.57 14.79
N ALA A 126 0.13 -5.38 15.12
CA ALA A 126 1.52 -5.00 14.97
C ALA A 126 2.09 -4.52 16.31
N PRO A 127 2.41 -5.42 17.25
CA PRO A 127 2.82 -5.05 18.61
C PRO A 127 4.16 -4.31 18.68
N ALA A 128 5.02 -4.47 17.67
CA ALA A 128 6.26 -3.71 17.55
C ALA A 128 6.03 -2.26 17.09
N ALA A 129 4.84 -1.94 16.58
CA ALA A 129 4.51 -0.64 16.04
C ALA A 129 3.82 0.26 17.06
N LYS A 130 4.31 1.51 17.17
CA LYS A 130 3.72 2.56 17.99
C LYS A 130 2.97 3.55 17.10
N VAL A 131 1.63 3.52 17.17
CA VAL A 131 0.76 4.47 16.43
C VAL A 131 1.00 5.89 16.94
N VAL A 132 1.21 6.81 16.00
CA VAL A 132 1.37 8.25 16.24
C VAL A 132 0.06 8.98 15.93
N SER A 133 -0.58 8.63 14.82
CA SER A 133 -1.85 9.22 14.41
C SER A 133 -2.68 8.25 13.57
N ALA A 134 -4.01 8.40 13.65
CA ALA A 134 -4.97 7.74 12.78
C ALA A 134 -5.98 8.78 12.29
N GLU A 135 -5.86 9.17 11.03
CA GLU A 135 -6.75 10.13 10.39
C GLU A 135 -7.70 9.42 9.44
N VAL A 136 -8.97 9.82 9.36
CA VAL A 136 -9.92 9.25 8.39
C VAL A 136 -10.49 10.36 7.51
N VAL A 137 -10.29 10.21 6.21
CA VAL A 137 -10.71 11.13 5.17
C VAL A 137 -11.80 10.48 4.32
N ASP A 138 -12.81 11.27 3.94
CA ASP A 138 -13.80 10.89 2.94
C ASP A 138 -13.37 11.53 1.63
N ILE A 139 -13.21 10.71 0.59
CA ILE A 139 -12.79 11.17 -0.74
C ILE A 139 -13.96 11.22 -1.72
N GLY A 140 -15.19 11.09 -1.23
CA GLY A 140 -16.42 11.07 -2.01
C GLY A 140 -16.81 9.66 -2.48
N SER A 141 -18.00 9.56 -3.06
CA SER A 141 -18.57 8.30 -3.59
C SER A 141 -18.64 7.16 -2.56
N GLY A 142 -18.71 7.49 -1.27
CA GLY A 142 -18.73 6.50 -0.18
C GLY A 142 -17.38 5.84 0.12
N HIS A 143 -16.28 6.33 -0.45
CA HIS A 143 -14.94 5.84 -0.13
C HIS A 143 -14.39 6.50 1.14
N LEU A 144 -13.91 5.69 2.06
CA LEU A 144 -13.18 6.15 3.24
C LEU A 144 -11.72 5.72 3.18
N TYR A 145 -10.83 6.62 3.58
CA TYR A 145 -9.40 6.39 3.69
C TYR A 145 -8.98 6.64 5.13
N ALA A 146 -8.54 5.62 5.84
CA ALA A 146 -7.88 5.76 7.13
C ALA A 146 -6.36 5.70 6.95
N LEU A 147 -5.66 6.73 7.41
CA LEU A 147 -4.21 6.87 7.34
C LEU A 147 -3.64 6.72 8.75
N LEU A 148 -2.90 5.64 8.99
CA LEU A 148 -2.19 5.38 10.23
C LEU A 148 -0.72 5.68 10.06
N SER A 149 -0.20 6.66 10.79
CA SER A 149 1.25 6.92 10.88
C SER A 149 1.78 6.30 12.17
N PHE A 150 2.90 5.58 12.10
CA PHE A 150 3.46 4.84 13.23
C PHE A 150 4.98 4.72 13.15
N HIS A 151 5.61 4.27 14.24
CA HIS A 151 7.01 3.88 14.29
C HIS A 151 7.15 2.38 14.58
N ASP A 152 7.98 1.67 13.82
CA ASP A 152 8.21 0.21 13.95
C ASP A 152 9.57 -0.16 14.58
N GLY A 153 10.25 0.82 15.17
CA GLY A 153 11.61 0.69 15.69
C GLY A 153 12.72 0.88 14.65
N VAL A 154 12.41 0.82 13.36
CA VAL A 154 13.34 1.15 12.26
C VAL A 154 13.16 2.61 11.86
N GLY A 155 11.92 3.06 11.71
CA GLY A 155 11.63 4.42 11.25
C GLY A 155 10.16 4.79 11.33
N ALA A 156 9.83 5.95 10.77
CA ALA A 156 8.44 6.37 10.58
C ALA A 156 7.87 5.68 9.33
N SER A 157 6.74 5.01 9.50
CA SER A 157 6.03 4.27 8.46
C SER A 157 4.55 4.66 8.44
N ARG A 158 3.87 4.29 7.36
CA ARG A 158 2.45 4.57 7.19
C ARG A 158 1.69 3.34 6.68
N VAL A 159 0.46 3.20 7.15
CA VAL A 159 -0.54 2.28 6.61
C VAL A 159 -1.74 3.07 6.17
N MET A 160 -2.32 2.69 5.04
CA MET A 160 -3.55 3.24 4.52
C MET A 160 -4.57 2.12 4.42
N VAL A 161 -5.70 2.28 5.11
CA VAL A 161 -6.88 1.41 4.98
C VAL A 161 -7.90 2.14 4.13
N ARG A 162 -8.20 1.62 2.95
CA ARG A 162 -9.25 2.12 2.09
C ARG A 162 -10.46 1.20 2.20
N LEU A 163 -11.62 1.80 2.42
CA LEU A 163 -12.91 1.15 2.34
C LEU A 163 -13.59 1.56 1.04
N ALA A 164 -13.95 0.58 0.22
CA ALA A 164 -14.67 0.79 -1.03
C ALA A 164 -16.07 0.16 -0.94
N PRO A 165 -17.14 0.93 -1.17
CA PRO A 165 -18.49 0.39 -1.13
C PRO A 165 -18.74 -0.54 -2.34
N PRO A 166 -19.80 -1.38 -2.30
CA PRO A 166 -20.16 -2.23 -3.43
C PRO A 166 -20.38 -1.45 -4.74
N SER A 167 -20.88 -0.22 -4.64
CA SER A 167 -21.08 0.69 -5.78
C SER A 167 -19.78 1.14 -6.46
N SER A 168 -18.61 0.91 -5.85
CA SER A 168 -17.32 1.26 -6.45
C SER A 168 -16.98 0.43 -7.69
N GLY A 169 -17.61 -0.73 -7.87
CA GLY A 169 -17.31 -1.65 -8.97
C GLY A 169 -15.87 -2.15 -8.98
N MET A 170 -15.19 -2.13 -7.83
CA MET A 170 -13.83 -2.65 -7.69
C MET A 170 -13.87 -4.17 -7.76
N THR A 171 -13.36 -4.73 -8.86
CA THR A 171 -13.20 -6.18 -9.03
C THR A 171 -11.78 -6.61 -8.71
N GLN A 172 -11.59 -7.91 -8.48
CA GLN A 172 -10.27 -8.48 -8.24
C GLN A 172 -9.35 -8.28 -9.45
N GLU A 173 -9.85 -8.49 -10.67
CA GLU A 173 -9.09 -8.31 -11.90
C GLU A 173 -8.56 -6.88 -11.99
N ARG A 174 -9.43 -5.88 -11.78
CA ARG A 174 -9.05 -4.47 -11.82
C ARG A 174 -8.01 -4.10 -10.77
N PHE A 175 -8.09 -4.70 -9.57
CA PHE A 175 -7.08 -4.51 -8.53
C PHE A 175 -5.72 -5.09 -8.96
N CYS A 176 -5.73 -6.23 -9.66
CA CYS A 176 -4.55 -6.95 -10.10
C CYS A 176 -3.93 -6.42 -11.41
N ASP A 177 -4.68 -5.75 -12.26
CA ASP A 177 -4.25 -5.29 -13.60
C ASP A 177 -2.99 -4.40 -13.56
N GLU A 178 -2.81 -3.61 -12.51
CA GLU A 178 -1.73 -2.61 -12.45
C GLU A 178 -0.40 -3.14 -11.91
N ALA A 179 -0.39 -4.25 -11.15
CA ALA A 179 0.83 -4.74 -10.48
C ALA A 179 1.01 -6.25 -10.45
N GLY A 180 0.03 -6.98 -10.96
CA GLY A 180 -0.08 -8.40 -10.68
C GLY A 180 -0.51 -8.65 -9.24
N CYS A 181 -1.12 -9.81 -9.05
CA CYS A 181 -1.45 -10.33 -7.73
C CYS A 181 -0.83 -11.71 -7.57
N GLU A 182 -0.61 -12.06 -6.31
CA GLU A 182 -0.54 -13.48 -5.95
C GLU A 182 -1.94 -14.12 -6.11
N GLY A 183 -1.99 -15.44 -6.19
CA GLY A 183 -3.26 -16.16 -6.32
C GLY A 183 -4.21 -15.83 -5.15
N PRO A 184 -5.51 -15.61 -5.41
CA PRO A 184 -6.46 -15.28 -4.36
C PRO A 184 -6.58 -16.42 -3.34
N ILE A 185 -6.62 -16.05 -2.07
CA ILE A 185 -6.89 -16.98 -0.95
C ILE A 185 -8.36 -16.88 -0.59
N ARG A 186 -9.10 -17.97 -0.84
CA ARG A 186 -10.50 -18.08 -0.45
C ARG A 186 -10.62 -18.29 1.06
N GLN A 187 -11.46 -17.49 1.71
CA GLN A 187 -11.76 -17.59 3.13
C GLN A 187 -12.88 -18.59 3.40
N GLY A 188 -13.06 -19.01 4.66
CA GLY A 188 -14.07 -19.98 5.05
C GLY A 188 -15.52 -19.51 4.85
N ASP A 189 -15.75 -18.19 4.78
CA ASP A 189 -17.03 -17.59 4.46
C ASP A 189 -17.29 -17.46 2.95
N GLY A 190 -16.31 -17.78 2.10
CA GLY A 190 -16.41 -17.67 0.65
C GLY A 190 -15.91 -16.35 0.06
N SER A 191 -15.56 -15.36 0.91
CA SER A 191 -14.84 -14.16 0.48
C SER A 191 -13.43 -14.49 -0.02
N THR A 192 -12.75 -13.50 -0.62
CA THR A 192 -11.40 -13.71 -1.16
C THR A 192 -10.44 -12.60 -0.71
N VAL A 193 -9.21 -12.99 -0.42
CA VAL A 193 -8.11 -12.09 -0.07
C VAL A 193 -7.03 -12.21 -1.14
N THR A 194 -6.53 -11.08 -1.63
CA THR A 194 -5.47 -11.05 -2.62
C THR A 194 -4.40 -10.03 -2.21
N SER A 195 -3.13 -10.38 -2.43
CA SER A 195 -1.97 -9.49 -2.23
C SER A 195 -1.44 -8.97 -3.56
N SER A 196 -0.91 -7.76 -3.54
CA SER A 196 -0.03 -7.25 -4.59
C SER A 196 1.19 -6.56 -3.99
N TRP A 197 2.34 -6.74 -4.65
CA TRP A 197 3.59 -6.10 -4.29
C TRP A 197 3.98 -5.09 -5.35
N ARG A 198 4.26 -3.84 -4.95
CA ARG A 198 4.66 -2.78 -5.86
C ARG A 198 5.91 -2.07 -5.38
N THR A 199 6.84 -1.86 -6.30
CA THR A 199 7.76 -0.72 -6.22
C THR A 199 7.04 0.48 -6.81
N THR A 200 6.82 1.53 -6.03
CA THR A 200 6.16 2.75 -6.51
C THR A 200 7.03 3.40 -7.59
N THR A 201 6.52 3.40 -8.82
CA THR A 201 7.08 4.18 -9.92
C THR A 201 6.21 5.41 -10.11
N LEU A 202 6.57 6.50 -9.44
CA LEU A 202 6.01 7.86 -9.58
C LEU A 202 4.76 8.19 -8.72
N PRO A 203 4.64 9.45 -8.25
CA PRO A 203 5.62 10.55 -8.38
C PRO A 203 6.79 10.47 -7.37
N ASP A 204 6.69 9.64 -6.34
CA ASP A 204 7.73 9.47 -5.33
C ASP A 204 8.73 8.35 -5.68
N PRO A 205 10.00 8.45 -5.24
CA PRO A 205 11.05 7.49 -5.56
C PRO A 205 10.72 6.09 -5.02
N LYS A 206 11.46 5.10 -5.54
CA LYS A 206 11.45 3.63 -5.36
C LYS A 206 11.06 3.10 -3.97
N GLY A 207 9.87 3.40 -3.51
CA GLY A 207 9.32 2.90 -2.26
C GLY A 207 8.73 1.53 -2.49
N VAL A 208 8.95 0.63 -1.55
CA VAL A 208 8.30 -0.66 -1.57
C VAL A 208 6.96 -0.54 -0.85
N MET A 209 5.90 -1.03 -1.49
CA MET A 209 4.54 -1.02 -0.99
C MET A 209 3.94 -2.42 -1.10
N HIS A 210 3.37 -2.90 0.00
CA HIS A 210 2.61 -4.14 0.03
C HIS A 210 1.14 -3.79 0.23
N THR A 211 0.28 -4.32 -0.63
CA THR A 211 -1.15 -4.15 -0.54
C THR A 211 -1.84 -5.48 -0.38
N VAL A 212 -2.80 -5.56 0.54
CA VAL A 212 -3.74 -6.68 0.66
C VAL A 212 -5.16 -6.14 0.50
N ALA A 213 -5.95 -6.78 -0.35
CA ALA A 213 -7.36 -6.45 -0.56
C ALA A 213 -8.24 -7.65 -0.20
N HIS A 214 -9.30 -7.39 0.57
CA HIS A 214 -10.32 -8.35 0.93
C HIS A 214 -11.62 -8.01 0.19
N PHE A 215 -12.02 -8.89 -0.72
CA PHE A 215 -13.25 -8.81 -1.50
C PHE A 215 -14.35 -9.60 -0.78
N ARG A 216 -15.27 -8.86 -0.17
CA ARG A 216 -16.36 -9.42 0.63
C ARG A 216 -17.52 -9.86 -0.25
N LEU A 217 -18.39 -10.70 0.32
CA LEU A 217 -19.57 -11.22 -0.38
C LEU A 217 -20.63 -10.16 -0.69
N ASP A 218 -20.65 -9.06 0.06
CA ASP A 218 -21.54 -7.93 -0.20
C ASP A 218 -21.06 -7.02 -1.35
N GLY A 219 -19.89 -7.33 -1.93
CA GLY A 219 -19.25 -6.55 -2.99
C GLY A 219 -18.40 -5.38 -2.48
N SER A 220 -18.35 -5.14 -1.17
CA SER A 220 -17.43 -4.16 -0.60
C SER A 220 -15.99 -4.68 -0.60
N VAL A 221 -15.03 -3.75 -0.64
CA VAL A 221 -13.60 -4.08 -0.64
C VAL A 221 -12.90 -3.32 0.46
N VAL A 222 -12.12 -4.04 1.27
CA VAL A 222 -11.19 -3.45 2.24
C VAL A 222 -9.78 -3.62 1.73
N GLU A 223 -9.12 -2.52 1.43
CA GLU A 223 -7.76 -2.49 0.90
C GLU A 223 -6.82 -1.90 1.94
N VAL A 224 -5.77 -2.64 2.32
CA VAL A 224 -4.76 -2.20 3.29
C VAL A 224 -3.42 -2.12 2.58
N ARG A 225 -2.86 -0.91 2.50
CA ARG A 225 -1.53 -0.64 1.94
C ARG A 225 -0.56 -0.28 3.06
N ALA A 226 0.57 -0.95 3.13
CA ALA A 226 1.68 -0.50 3.97
C ALA A 226 2.81 0.07 3.12
N PHE A 227 3.34 1.18 3.60
CA PHE A 227 4.48 1.90 3.06
C PHE A 227 5.66 1.66 4.00
N GLY A 228 6.83 1.34 3.45
CA GLY A 228 8.09 1.32 4.21
C GLY A 228 8.60 2.71 4.63
N TYR A 229 7.80 3.77 4.44
CA TYR A 229 8.16 5.16 4.73
C TYR A 229 6.91 5.97 5.05
N GLN A 230 7.08 7.18 5.57
CA GLN A 230 6.00 8.15 5.76
C GLN A 230 6.04 9.21 4.63
N PRO A 231 5.10 9.19 3.66
CA PRO A 231 5.04 10.20 2.61
C PRO A 231 4.64 11.59 3.15
N PRO A 232 5.16 12.69 2.57
CA PRO A 232 6.31 12.71 1.66
C PRO A 232 7.60 12.42 2.44
N ALA A 233 8.40 11.47 1.97
CA ALA A 233 9.70 11.19 2.57
C ALA A 233 10.81 11.72 1.65
N GLU A 234 11.74 12.47 2.24
CA GLU A 234 12.99 12.83 1.58
C GLU A 234 14.06 11.79 1.94
N GLY A 235 14.86 11.35 0.96
CA GLY A 235 16.03 10.49 1.19
C GLY A 235 15.92 9.05 0.65
N VAL A 236 16.74 8.15 1.21
CA VAL A 236 16.81 6.74 0.83
C VAL A 236 15.62 6.00 1.45
N LEU A 237 14.76 5.45 0.61
CA LEU A 237 13.60 4.69 1.06
C LEU A 237 14.00 3.26 1.44
N PRO A 238 13.41 2.69 2.51
CA PRO A 238 13.63 1.29 2.85
C PRO A 238 13.19 0.34 1.73
N GLU A 239 13.98 -0.71 1.51
CA GLU A 239 13.66 -1.80 0.57
C GLU A 239 12.60 -2.77 1.11
N LYS A 240 12.20 -2.63 2.37
CA LYS A 240 11.23 -3.49 3.05
C LYS A 240 10.10 -2.67 3.64
N VAL A 241 8.92 -3.28 3.66
CA VAL A 241 7.72 -2.72 4.28
C VAL A 241 7.70 -3.09 5.76
N ALA A 242 7.22 -2.19 6.61
CA ALA A 242 7.18 -2.37 8.06
C ALA A 242 6.25 -3.49 8.54
N LEU A 243 5.23 -3.84 7.75
CA LEU A 243 4.24 -4.85 8.08
C LEU A 243 4.38 -6.11 7.22
N THR A 244 4.12 -7.26 7.84
CA THR A 244 4.07 -8.56 7.15
C THR A 244 2.75 -8.74 6.40
N TYR A 245 2.71 -9.73 5.50
CA TYR A 245 1.48 -10.14 4.84
C TYR A 245 0.36 -10.46 5.85
N ASP A 246 0.66 -11.29 6.87
CA ASP A 246 -0.34 -11.73 7.86
C ASP A 246 -0.93 -10.55 8.64
N GLN A 247 -0.13 -9.52 8.92
CA GLN A 247 -0.60 -8.31 9.59
C GLN A 247 -1.53 -7.48 8.70
N LEU A 248 -1.20 -7.35 7.42
CA LEU A 248 -2.05 -6.66 6.45
C LEU A 248 -3.35 -7.42 6.19
N ALA A 249 -3.26 -8.74 6.04
CA ALA A 249 -4.41 -9.62 5.90
C ALA A 249 -5.32 -9.53 7.13
N ALA A 250 -4.77 -9.61 8.34
CA ALA A 250 -5.54 -9.49 9.58
C ALA A 250 -6.30 -8.15 9.71
N LEU A 251 -5.74 -7.04 9.21
CA LEU A 251 -6.43 -5.75 9.15
C LEU A 251 -7.50 -5.73 8.06
N ALA A 252 -7.22 -6.28 6.88
CA ALA A 252 -8.16 -6.30 5.75
C ALA A 252 -9.37 -7.23 6.00
N THR A 253 -9.17 -8.34 6.70
CA THR A 253 -10.20 -9.32 7.05
C THR A 253 -10.91 -9.01 8.37
N ASP A 254 -10.58 -7.91 9.04
CA ASP A 254 -11.25 -7.54 10.29
C ASP A 254 -12.72 -7.20 10.01
N PRO A 255 -13.69 -7.95 10.58
CA PRO A 255 -15.11 -7.75 10.29
C PRO A 255 -15.64 -6.42 10.82
N ARG A 256 -14.95 -5.77 11.76
CA ARG A 256 -15.35 -4.46 12.31
C ARG A 256 -14.87 -3.29 11.48
N VAL A 257 -14.02 -3.54 10.48
CA VAL A 257 -13.54 -2.55 9.51
C VAL A 257 -14.54 -2.53 8.36
N GLU A 258 -15.70 -1.89 8.54
CA GLU A 258 -16.79 -1.86 7.57
C GLU A 258 -17.25 -0.43 7.26
N LEU A 259 -17.82 -0.25 6.06
CA LEU A 259 -18.60 0.95 5.74
C LEU A 259 -19.98 0.80 6.39
N LEU A 260 -20.40 1.82 7.12
CA LEU A 260 -21.73 1.89 7.73
C LEU A 260 -22.82 2.18 6.70
#